data_AF-A0A2A3MMW3-F1
#
_entry.id   AF-A0A2A3MMW3-F1
#
_cell.length_a   1.000
_cell.length_b   1.000
_cell.length_c   1.000
_cell.angle_alpha   90.00
_cell.angle_beta   90.00
_cell.angle_gamma   90.00
#
_symmetry.space_group_name_H-M   'P 1'
#
loop_
_entity.id
_entity.type
_entity.pdbx_description
1 polymer ?
#
loop_
_entity_poly.entity_id
_entity_poly.type
_entity_poly.pdbx_seq_one_letter_code
_entity_poly.pdbx_strand_id
1 'polypeptide(L)'
;MRTRLLVWLPFLIGVLLIAVVMVDLAQFQRGAIEARAMLLREGPLLLAGLLFALGNVACGVYWAWRQQWALAAKAVANSLLFLVCMCIGGAMGAAYFNAT
;
A
#
# COMPACT_ATOMS: atom_id res chain seq x y z
N MET A 1 -23.81 -4.70 -3.99
CA MET A 1 -22.98 -3.96 -3.02
C MET A 1 -21.62 -4.60 -2.74
N ARG A 2 -21.51 -5.94 -2.60
CA ARG A 2 -20.26 -6.66 -2.24
C ARG A 2 -19.02 -6.39 -3.11
N THR A 3 -19.15 -6.21 -4.42
CA THR A 3 -18.01 -5.99 -5.34
C THR A 3 -17.29 -4.65 -5.16
N ARG A 4 -17.94 -3.65 -4.53
CA ARG A 4 -17.33 -2.32 -4.33
C ARG A 4 -16.29 -2.29 -3.21
N LEU A 5 -16.36 -3.24 -2.25
CA LEU A 5 -15.40 -3.33 -1.13
C LEU A 5 -14.00 -3.75 -1.59
N LEU A 6 -13.92 -4.64 -2.58
CA LEU A 6 -12.65 -5.10 -3.15
C LEU A 6 -11.84 -3.96 -3.78
N VAL A 7 -12.52 -2.92 -4.28
CA VAL A 7 -11.87 -1.73 -4.87
C VAL A 7 -11.13 -0.92 -3.82
N TRP A 8 -11.55 -0.95 -2.55
CA TRP A 8 -10.91 -0.22 -1.45
C TRP A 8 -9.78 -1.00 -0.79
N LEU A 9 -9.66 -2.30 -1.07
CA LEU A 9 -8.68 -3.16 -0.43
C LEU A 9 -7.22 -2.66 -0.57
N PRO A 10 -6.75 -2.21 -1.75
CA PRO A 10 -5.39 -1.71 -1.89
C PRO A 10 -5.14 -0.49 -1.01
N PHE A 11 -6.11 0.44 -0.98
CA PHE A 11 -6.00 1.64 -0.16
C PHE A 11 -5.94 1.31 1.34
N LEU A 12 -6.81 0.41 1.82
CA LEU A 12 -6.81 -0.01 3.22
C LEU A 12 -5.50 -0.70 3.61
N ILE A 13 -4.94 -1.52 2.72
CA ILE A 13 -3.61 -2.12 2.93
C ILE A 13 -2.53 -1.04 2.95
N GLY A 14 -2.63 -0.01 2.11
CA GLY A 14 -1.71 1.13 2.12
C GLY A 14 -1.73 1.92 3.43
N VAL A 15 -2.92 2.19 3.98
CA VAL A 15 -3.07 2.84 5.30
C VAL A 15 -2.50 1.97 6.40
N LEU A 16 -2.77 0.66 6.37
CA LEU A 16 -2.22 -0.29 7.33
C LEU A 16 -0.68 -0.35 7.23
N LEU A 17 -0.13 -0.33 6.01
CA LEU A 17 1.31 -0.32 5.77
C LEU A 17 1.96 0.91 6.43
N ILE A 18 1.38 2.11 6.29
CA ILE A 18 1.89 3.32 6.96
C ILE A 18 1.91 3.12 8.48
N ALA A 19 0.83 2.60 9.07
CA ALA A 19 0.75 2.38 10.51
C ALA A 19 1.81 1.38 10.99
N VAL A 20 2.02 0.28 10.24
CA VAL A 20 3.05 -0.72 10.54
C VAL A 20 4.45 -0.11 10.44
N VAL A 21 4.74 0.62 9.35
CA VAL A 21 6.03 1.32 9.16
C VAL A 21 6.29 2.28 10.32
N MET A 22 5.30 3.05 10.78
CA MET A 22 5.49 3.96 11.91
C MET A 22 5.80 3.22 13.22
N VAL A 23 5.12 2.10 13.48
CA VAL A 23 5.34 1.30 14.68
C VAL A 23 6.70 0.60 14.64
N ASP A 24 7.04 -0.04 13.53
CA ASP A 24 8.32 -0.72 13.37
C ASP A 24 9.47 0.28 13.40
N LEU A 25 9.32 1.46 12.79
CA LEU A 25 10.29 2.55 12.91
C LEU A 25 10.50 2.91 14.39
N ALA A 26 9.43 3.18 15.15
CA ALA A 26 9.53 3.52 16.57
C ALA A 26 10.16 2.41 17.44
N GLN A 27 9.91 1.13 17.13
CA GLN A 27 10.56 0.00 17.80
C GLN A 27 12.05 -0.09 17.44
N PHE A 28 12.39 0.16 16.18
CA PHE A 28 13.77 0.20 15.71
C PHE A 28 14.56 1.34 16.36
N GLN A 29 13.96 2.55 16.51
CA GLN A 29 14.62 3.68 17.22
C GLN A 29 14.99 3.35 18.67
N ARG A 30 14.22 2.46 19.32
CA ARG A 30 14.46 2.02 20.70
C ARG A 30 15.41 0.83 20.78
N GLY A 31 15.97 0.39 19.66
CA GLY A 31 16.81 -0.82 19.58
C GLY A 31 16.04 -2.12 19.88
N ALA A 32 14.71 -2.09 19.81
CA ALA A 32 13.86 -3.24 20.17
C ALA A 32 13.75 -4.27 19.04
N ILE A 33 14.01 -3.87 17.79
CA ILE A 33 14.00 -4.74 16.63
C ILE A 33 15.16 -4.39 15.68
N GLU A 34 15.59 -5.34 14.86
CA GLU A 34 16.55 -5.13 13.78
C GLU A 34 15.87 -4.72 12.47
N ALA A 35 16.63 -4.06 11.59
CA ALA A 35 16.18 -3.66 10.25
C ALA A 35 15.61 -4.84 9.42
N ARG A 36 16.21 -6.01 9.56
CA ARG A 36 15.75 -7.24 8.90
C ARG A 36 14.35 -7.65 9.38
N ALA A 37 14.07 -7.51 10.68
CA ALA A 37 12.77 -7.85 11.24
C ALA A 37 11.67 -6.87 10.80
N MET A 38 12.01 -5.58 10.68
CA MET A 38 11.15 -4.54 10.11
C MET A 38 10.77 -4.86 8.66
N LEU A 39 11.76 -5.12 7.79
CA LEU A 39 11.52 -5.48 6.39
C LEU A 39 10.69 -6.78 6.23
N LEU A 40 10.87 -7.75 7.12
CA LEU A 40 10.10 -8.99 7.13
C LEU A 40 8.61 -8.79 7.46
N ARG A 41 8.27 -7.76 8.24
CA ARG A 41 6.89 -7.40 8.59
C ARG A 41 6.24 -6.55 7.50
N GLU A 42 6.98 -5.58 6.96
CA GLU A 42 6.50 -4.66 5.94
C GLU A 42 6.38 -5.34 4.56
N GLY A 43 7.33 -6.21 4.21
CA GLY A 43 7.43 -6.85 2.89
C GLY A 43 6.16 -7.59 2.44
N PRO A 44 5.55 -8.45 3.27
CA PRO A 44 4.31 -9.14 2.93
C PRO A 44 3.12 -8.18 2.70
N LEU A 45 3.02 -7.10 3.49
CA LEU A 45 1.98 -6.07 3.32
C LEU A 45 2.16 -5.30 2.02
N LEU A 46 3.41 -4.95 1.70
CA LEU A 46 3.81 -4.32 0.45
C LEU A 46 3.44 -5.19 -0.75
N LEU A 47 3.81 -6.48 -0.72
CA LEU A 47 3.54 -7.43 -1.79
C LEU A 47 2.03 -7.65 -1.97
N ALA A 48 1.30 -7.86 -0.88
CA ALA A 48 -0.16 -8.02 -0.92
C ALA A 48 -0.83 -6.78 -1.51
N GLY A 49 -0.49 -5.59 -1.01
CA GLY A 49 -1.04 -4.33 -1.50
C GLY A 49 -0.74 -4.09 -2.98
N LEU A 50 0.46 -4.43 -3.45
CA LEU A 50 0.84 -4.33 -4.85
C LEU A 50 0.01 -5.27 -5.74
N LEU A 51 -0.17 -6.53 -5.33
CA LEU A 51 -0.99 -7.49 -6.07
C LEU A 51 -2.45 -7.03 -6.18
N PHE A 52 -3.01 -6.51 -5.09
CA PHE A 52 -4.37 -5.96 -5.12
C PHE A 52 -4.47 -4.69 -5.95
N ALA A 53 -3.46 -3.80 -5.91
CA ALA A 53 -3.42 -2.60 -6.73
C ALA A 53 -3.38 -2.93 -8.23
N LEU A 54 -2.58 -3.91 -8.63
CA LEU A 54 -2.50 -4.41 -10.01
C LEU A 54 -3.83 -5.02 -10.46
N GLY A 55 -4.45 -5.85 -9.61
CA GLY A 55 -5.77 -6.41 -9.88
C GLY A 55 -6.83 -5.32 -10.07
N ASN A 56 -6.79 -4.27 -9.25
CA ASN A 56 -7.73 -3.14 -9.36
C ASN A 56 -7.51 -2.33 -10.65
N VAL A 57 -6.27 -2.15 -11.09
CA VAL A 57 -5.96 -1.48 -12.37
C VAL A 57 -6.50 -2.32 -13.53
N ALA A 58 -6.30 -3.65 -13.52
CA ALA A 58 -6.85 -4.54 -14.53
C ALA A 58 -8.40 -4.51 -14.55
N CYS A 59 -9.04 -4.52 -13.38
CA CYS A 59 -10.49 -4.31 -13.28
C CYS A 59 -10.92 -2.92 -13.78
N GLY A 60 -10.11 -1.90 -13.54
CA GLY A 60 -10.33 -0.54 -14.05
C GLY A 60 -10.34 -0.50 -15.58
N VAL A 61 -9.38 -1.16 -16.24
CA VAL A 61 -9.35 -1.29 -17.71
C VAL A 61 -10.58 -2.02 -18.22
N TYR A 62 -10.98 -3.11 -17.57
CA TYR A 62 -12.20 -3.85 -17.92
C TYR A 62 -13.46 -2.98 -17.80
N TRP A 63 -13.61 -2.20 -16.73
CA TRP A 63 -14.76 -1.31 -16.56
C TRP A 63 -14.73 -0.11 -17.52
N ALA A 64 -13.57 0.40 -17.87
CA ALA A 64 -13.41 1.43 -18.90
C ALA A 64 -13.88 0.91 -20.26
N TRP A 65 -13.50 -0.32 -20.63
CA TRP A 65 -14.00 -0.98 -21.85
C TRP A 65 -15.52 -1.09 -21.86
N ARG A 66 -16.14 -1.40 -20.72
CA ARG A 66 -17.61 -1.49 -20.56
C ARG A 66 -18.29 -0.12 -20.42
N GLN A 67 -17.59 0.98 -20.69
CA GLN A 67 -18.06 2.36 -20.56
C GLN A 67 -18.52 2.75 -19.13
N GLN A 68 -18.06 2.00 -18.12
CA GLN A 68 -18.32 2.29 -16.70
C GLN A 68 -17.22 3.18 -16.11
N TRP A 69 -17.06 4.37 -16.69
CA TRP A 69 -15.97 5.31 -16.39
C TRP A 69 -15.84 5.66 -14.90
N ALA A 70 -16.97 5.83 -14.20
CA ALA A 70 -16.95 6.16 -12.77
C ALA A 70 -16.37 5.04 -11.89
N LEU A 71 -16.56 3.77 -12.28
CA LEU A 71 -15.99 2.62 -11.57
C LEU A 71 -14.52 2.43 -11.93
N ALA A 72 -14.17 2.61 -13.22
CA ALA A 72 -12.79 2.58 -13.69
C ALA A 72 -11.92 3.63 -12.99
N ALA A 73 -12.39 4.89 -12.93
CA ALA A 73 -11.68 5.97 -12.27
C ALA A 73 -11.48 5.69 -10.77
N LYS A 74 -12.47 5.13 -10.08
CA LYS A 74 -12.34 4.74 -8.66
C LYS A 74 -11.30 3.65 -8.44
N ALA A 75 -11.25 2.66 -9.32
CA ALA A 75 -10.28 1.56 -9.22
C ALA A 75 -8.84 2.07 -9.38
N VAL A 76 -8.63 2.91 -10.40
CA VAL A 76 -7.33 3.55 -10.66
C VAL A 76 -6.95 4.48 -9.51
N ALA A 77 -7.87 5.34 -9.03
CA ALA A 77 -7.60 6.25 -7.92
C ALA A 77 -7.19 5.51 -6.64
N ASN A 78 -7.85 4.41 -6.29
CA ASN A 78 -7.47 3.62 -5.11
C ASN A 78 -6.10 2.95 -5.25
N SER A 79 -5.75 2.47 -6.44
CA SER A 79 -4.40 1.94 -6.70
C SER A 79 -3.32 3.03 -6.64
N LEU A 80 -3.63 4.24 -7.12
CA LEU A 80 -2.74 5.40 -6.98
C LEU A 80 -2.56 5.81 -5.52
N LEU A 81 -3.65 5.83 -4.73
CA LEU A 81 -3.56 6.12 -3.30
C LEU A 81 -2.70 5.09 -2.55
N PHE A 82 -2.78 3.81 -2.92
CA PHE A 82 -1.87 2.79 -2.38
C PHE A 82 -0.40 3.12 -2.72
N LEU A 83 -0.10 3.49 -3.97
CA LEU A 83 1.26 3.89 -4.37
C LEU A 83 1.75 5.10 -3.57
N VAL A 84 0.89 6.09 -3.33
CA VAL A 84 1.23 7.24 -2.47
C VAL A 84 1.56 6.78 -1.06
N CYS A 85 0.77 5.87 -0.47
CA CYS A 85 1.06 5.33 0.85
C CYS A 85 2.39 4.58 0.89
N MET A 86 2.68 3.79 -0.15
CA MET A 86 3.95 3.09 -0.33
C MET A 86 5.13 4.06 -0.42
N CYS A 87 5.00 5.15 -1.20
CA CYS A 87 6.04 6.17 -1.32
C CYS A 87 6.30 6.87 0.02
N ILE A 88 5.25 7.19 0.78
CA ILE A 88 5.39 7.81 2.12
C ILE A 88 6.12 6.85 3.06
N GLY A 89 5.65 5.60 3.17
CA GLY A 89 6.29 4.59 4.03
C GLY A 89 7.74 4.32 3.64
N GLY A 90 8.00 4.15 2.34
CA GLY A 90 9.33 3.92 1.80
C GLY A 90 10.29 5.11 2.00
N ALA A 91 9.81 6.34 1.82
CA ALA A 91 10.60 7.54 2.08
C ALA A 91 10.95 7.69 3.55
N MET A 92 10.01 7.38 4.46
CA MET A 92 10.28 7.38 5.90
C MET A 92 11.33 6.35 6.29
N GLY A 93 11.22 5.12 5.77
CA GLY A 93 12.23 4.08 5.99
C GLY A 93 13.61 4.46 5.42
N ALA A 94 13.66 4.93 4.17
CA ALA A 94 14.90 5.29 3.49
C ALA A 94 15.61 6.49 4.12
N ALA A 95 14.87 7.54 4.51
CA ALA A 95 15.43 8.69 5.22
C ALA A 95 16.08 8.27 6.54
N TYR A 96 15.53 7.25 7.20
CA TYR A 96 16.05 6.74 8.46
C TYR A 96 17.31 5.89 8.29
N PHE A 97 17.34 4.97 7.31
CA PHE A 97 18.55 4.20 6.97
C PHE A 97 19.73 5.05 6.52
N ASN A 98 19.46 6.23 5.94
CA ASN A 98 20.49 7.18 5.54
C ASN A 98 20.96 8.07 6.70
N ALA A 99 20.26 8.10 7.83
CA ALA A 99 20.60 8.90 9.00
C ALA A 99 21.39 8.12 10.08
N THR A 100 21.32 6.78 10.06
CA THR A 100 22.16 5.85 10.85
C THR A 100 23.39 5.40 10.08
#